data_AF-A0AAX1QHI5-F1
#
_entry.id   AF-A0AAX1QHI5-F1
#
_cell.length_a   1.000
_cell.length_b   1.000
_cell.length_c   1.000
_cell.angle_alpha   90.00
_cell.angle_beta   90.00
_cell.angle_gamma   90.00
#
_symmetry.space_group_name_H-M   'P 1'
#
loop_
_entity.id
_entity.type
_entity.pdbx_description
1 polymer ?
#
loop_
_entity_poly.entity_id
_entity_poly.type
_entity_poly.pdbx_seq_one_letter_code
_entity_poly.pdbx_strand_id
1 'polypeptide(L)'
;MAEDKKKAKARIIQEYLPRCSRYKCYTQGEIPMSKFEKARESYASGVSYWDVLGMIDESFFGDGSKGFLFTEEGYYTKGSDGCIRYRYHPQYGRLLGYNTPVLDEMLDKLYQVNGDGVSGGEVAEVALKLASAFLDAWLDG
;
A
#
# COMPACT_ATOMS: atom_id res chain seq x y z
N MET A 1 -14.66 2.56 16.26
CA MET A 1 -14.77 1.85 14.98
C MET A 1 -13.76 2.36 13.93
N ALA A 2 -13.75 3.64 13.54
CA ALA A 2 -12.76 4.17 12.57
C ALA A 2 -11.36 4.33 13.17
N GLU A 3 -11.27 4.85 14.41
CA GLU A 3 -9.99 5.05 15.10
C GLU A 3 -9.26 3.73 15.41
N ASP A 4 -10.02 2.65 15.61
CA ASP A 4 -9.49 1.29 15.81
C ASP A 4 -8.83 0.75 14.53
N LYS A 5 -9.42 1.04 13.36
CA LYS A 5 -8.87 0.64 12.05
C LYS A 5 -7.57 1.38 11.74
N LYS A 6 -7.52 2.70 11.96
CA LYS A 6 -6.31 3.51 11.78
C LYS A 6 -5.17 3.00 12.67
N LYS A 7 -5.46 2.71 13.95
CA LYS A 7 -4.48 2.12 14.89
C LYS A 7 -4.02 0.73 14.47
N ALA A 8 -4.91 -0.13 13.99
CA ALA A 8 -4.55 -1.47 13.49
C ALA A 8 -3.62 -1.40 12.28
N LYS A 9 -3.90 -0.52 11.31
CA LYS A 9 -3.03 -0.29 10.14
C LYS A 9 -1.68 0.29 10.52
N ALA A 10 -1.65 1.26 11.43
CA ALA A 10 -0.41 1.82 11.94
C ALA A 10 0.49 0.74 12.55
N ARG A 11 -0.09 -0.21 13.31
CA ARG A 11 0.65 -1.37 13.85
C ARG A 11 1.20 -2.29 12.78
N ILE A 12 0.40 -2.64 11.77
CA ILE A 12 0.85 -3.47 10.64
C ILE A 12 2.02 -2.79 9.93
N ILE A 13 1.87 -1.49 9.62
CA ILE A 13 2.94 -0.71 9.00
C ILE A 13 4.18 -0.70 9.89
N GLN A 14 4.04 -0.42 11.18
CA GLN A 14 5.19 -0.39 12.10
C GLN A 14 5.94 -1.73 12.15
N GLU A 15 5.23 -2.86 12.11
CA GLU A 15 5.81 -4.20 12.15
C GLU A 15 6.46 -4.62 10.82
N TYR A 16 5.81 -4.31 9.69
CA TYR A 16 6.20 -4.82 8.38
C TYR A 16 7.12 -3.88 7.59
N LEU A 17 6.93 -2.56 7.70
CA LEU A 17 7.62 -1.55 6.90
C LEU A 17 9.15 -1.71 6.91
N PRO A 18 9.82 -1.96 8.07
CA PRO A 18 11.28 -2.18 8.10
C PRO A 18 11.75 -3.44 7.36
N ARG A 19 10.85 -4.40 7.14
CA ARG A 19 11.11 -5.68 6.45
C ARG A 19 10.75 -5.62 4.97
N CYS A 20 9.89 -4.69 4.57
CA CYS A 20 9.43 -4.48 3.20
C CYS A 20 10.54 -3.93 2.29
N SER A 21 11.52 -3.20 2.83
CA SER A 21 12.46 -2.43 2.03
C SER A 21 13.84 -2.34 2.68
N ARG A 22 14.88 -2.28 1.83
CA ARG A 22 16.24 -1.93 2.25
C ARG A 22 16.46 -0.41 2.34
N TYR A 23 15.51 0.38 1.83
CA TYR A 23 15.53 1.84 1.92
C TYR A 23 15.15 2.32 3.33
N LYS A 24 15.34 3.61 3.58
CA LYS A 24 14.97 4.19 4.88
C LYS A 24 13.45 4.22 5.03
N CYS A 25 12.98 3.57 6.09
CA CYS A 25 11.58 3.46 6.43
C CYS A 25 11.30 4.33 7.66
N TYR A 26 10.16 5.00 7.68
CA TYR A 26 9.72 5.87 8.77
C TYR A 26 8.30 5.50 9.14
N THR A 27 8.06 5.29 10.43
CA THR A 27 6.73 4.98 10.96
C THR A 27 6.08 6.24 11.51
N GLN A 28 4.77 6.21 11.75
CA GLN A 28 4.03 7.35 12.29
C GLN A 28 4.70 7.91 13.55
N GLY A 29 5.03 9.21 13.53
CA GLY A 29 5.74 9.90 14.62
C GLY A 29 7.25 10.02 14.43
N GLU A 30 7.85 9.22 13.54
CA GLU A 30 9.28 9.25 13.22
C GLU A 30 9.58 9.90 11.86
N ILE A 31 8.55 10.30 11.12
CA ILE A 31 8.67 10.89 9.79
C ILE A 31 9.17 12.34 9.92
N PRO A 32 10.34 12.71 9.38
CA PRO A 32 10.78 14.09 9.38
C PRO A 32 9.86 14.95 8.51
N MET A 33 9.39 16.09 9.04
CA MET A 33 8.47 17.00 8.34
C MET A 33 8.98 17.38 6.94
N SER A 34 10.26 17.72 6.81
CA SER A 34 10.84 18.12 5.52
C SER A 34 10.75 17.03 4.45
N LYS A 35 10.79 15.74 4.83
CA LYS A 35 10.64 14.63 3.88
C LYS A 35 9.20 14.42 3.47
N PHE A 36 8.29 14.54 4.44
CA PHE A 36 6.87 14.52 4.15
C PHE A 36 6.48 15.66 3.20
N GLU A 37 6.96 16.88 3.42
CA GLU A 37 6.70 18.02 2.54
C GLU A 37 7.16 17.72 1.11
N LYS A 38 8.34 17.13 0.93
CA LYS A 38 8.84 16.69 -0.37
C LYS A 38 8.00 15.59 -1.01
N ALA A 39 7.57 14.60 -0.24
CA ALA A 39 6.67 13.56 -0.72
C ALA A 39 5.33 14.14 -1.17
N ARG A 40 4.76 15.05 -0.38
CA ARG A 40 3.50 15.77 -0.66
C ARG A 40 3.61 16.62 -1.92
N GLU A 41 4.69 17.39 -2.07
CA GLU A 41 4.98 18.19 -3.27
C GLU A 41 5.14 17.31 -4.52
N SER A 42 5.74 16.13 -4.37
CA SER A 42 6.11 15.30 -5.52
C SER A 42 5.05 14.30 -5.98
N TYR A 43 4.32 13.64 -5.08
CA TYR A 43 3.43 12.53 -5.45
C TYR A 43 2.24 12.31 -4.49
N ALA A 44 2.22 12.93 -3.31
CA ALA A 44 1.16 12.81 -2.32
C ALA A 44 0.40 14.14 -2.12
N SER A 45 0.09 14.82 -3.23
CA SER A 45 -0.65 16.09 -3.23
C SER A 45 -1.99 15.93 -2.49
N GLY A 46 -2.25 16.80 -1.52
CA GLY A 46 -3.50 16.79 -0.75
C GLY A 46 -3.50 15.89 0.50
N VAL A 47 -2.41 15.17 0.78
CA VAL A 47 -2.30 14.38 2.01
C VAL A 47 -1.91 15.28 3.20
N SER A 48 -2.57 15.08 4.34
CA SER A 48 -2.20 15.72 5.60
C SER A 48 -1.16 14.88 6.34
N TYR A 49 -0.22 15.54 7.03
CA TYR A 49 0.83 14.87 7.81
C TYR A 49 0.26 13.89 8.85
N TRP A 50 -0.86 14.25 9.48
CA TRP A 50 -1.55 13.45 10.50
C TRP A 50 -2.23 12.19 9.98
N ASP A 51 -2.41 12.08 8.66
CA ASP A 51 -3.01 10.92 8.01
C ASP A 51 -1.98 9.93 7.50
N VAL A 52 -0.70 10.28 7.58
CA VAL A 52 0.40 9.41 7.21
C VAL A 52 0.67 8.41 8.32
N LEU A 53 0.67 7.13 7.94
CA LEU A 53 0.94 6.00 8.83
C LEU A 53 2.37 5.48 8.68
N GLY A 54 2.97 5.67 7.50
CA GLY A 54 4.37 5.33 7.26
C GLY A 54 4.87 5.83 5.92
N MET A 55 6.19 5.83 5.77
CA MET A 55 6.87 6.28 4.55
C MET A 55 8.11 5.43 4.27
N ILE A 56 8.33 5.10 3.01
CA ILE A 56 9.58 4.52 2.50
C ILE A 56 10.21 5.55 1.59
N ASP A 57 11.45 5.93 1.86
CA ASP A 57 12.19 6.96 1.13
C ASP A 57 13.19 6.29 0.16
N GLU A 58 12.81 6.20 -1.11
CA GLU A 58 13.62 5.68 -2.22
C GLU A 58 14.50 6.76 -2.87
N SER A 59 14.41 8.01 -2.41
CA SER A 59 15.19 9.07 -3.01
C SER A 59 16.68 8.79 -2.92
N PHE A 60 17.40 9.05 -4.02
CA PHE A 60 18.85 8.86 -4.08
C PHE A 60 19.60 9.67 -3.01
N PHE A 61 19.12 10.88 -2.71
CA PHE A 61 19.64 11.74 -1.64
C PHE A 61 18.91 11.58 -0.31
N GLY A 62 17.89 10.71 -0.23
CA GLY A 62 17.07 10.52 0.97
C GLY A 62 16.29 11.77 1.39
N ASP A 63 15.73 12.50 0.42
CA ASP A 63 14.93 13.70 0.63
C ASP A 63 13.41 13.43 0.67
N GLY A 64 12.96 12.19 0.44
CA GLY A 64 11.54 11.82 0.42
C GLY A 64 10.80 12.12 -0.89
N SER A 65 11.46 12.70 -1.91
CA SER A 65 10.87 13.01 -3.21
C SER A 65 10.51 11.79 -4.09
N LYS A 66 10.93 10.58 -3.69
CA LYS A 66 10.54 9.31 -4.31
C LYS A 66 10.34 8.26 -3.24
N GLY A 67 9.30 7.44 -3.40
CA GLY A 67 9.08 6.31 -2.52
C GLY A 67 7.61 5.93 -2.39
N PHE A 68 7.25 5.49 -1.18
CA PHE A 68 5.88 5.15 -0.81
C PHE A 68 5.47 5.95 0.41
N LEU A 69 4.24 6.46 0.39
CA LEU A 69 3.62 7.15 1.51
C LEU A 69 2.29 6.48 1.80
N PHE A 70 2.16 5.87 2.97
CA PHE A 70 1.02 5.07 3.38
C PHE A 70 0.07 5.90 4.23
N THR A 71 -1.21 5.85 3.92
CA THR A 71 -2.29 6.49 4.67
C THR A 71 -3.33 5.46 5.09
N GLU A 72 -4.39 5.93 5.74
CA GLU A 72 -5.52 5.06 6.09
C GLU A 72 -6.21 4.48 4.85
N GLU A 73 -6.48 5.29 3.82
CA GLU A 73 -7.28 4.83 2.67
C GLU A 73 -6.48 3.99 1.67
N GLY A 74 -5.19 4.24 1.58
CA GLY A 74 -4.32 3.65 0.56
C GLY A 74 -2.90 4.14 0.70
N TYR A 75 -2.19 4.18 -0.42
CA TYR A 75 -0.82 4.68 -0.46
C TYR A 75 -0.56 5.46 -1.74
N TYR A 76 0.44 6.31 -1.69
CA TYR A 76 0.90 7.14 -2.79
C TYR A 76 2.31 6.73 -3.15
N THR A 77 2.61 6.70 -4.44
CA THR A 77 3.95 6.43 -4.95
C THR A 77 4.19 7.27 -6.20
N LYS A 78 5.46 7.54 -6.48
CA LYS A 78 5.84 8.34 -7.64
C LYS A 78 5.58 7.58 -8.93
N GLY A 79 4.77 8.17 -9.82
CA GLY A 79 4.33 7.55 -11.07
C GLY A 79 2.87 7.07 -11.04
N SER A 80 2.15 7.32 -9.95
CA SER A 80 0.71 7.06 -9.85
C SER A 80 -0.06 8.37 -9.77
N ASP A 81 -1.17 8.47 -10.50
CA ASP A 81 -2.07 9.64 -10.52
C ASP A 81 -3.00 9.66 -9.29
N GLY A 82 -2.40 9.69 -8.09
CA GLY A 82 -3.11 9.82 -6.82
C GLY A 82 -3.05 8.59 -5.92
N CYS A 83 -4.05 8.47 -5.04
CA CYS A 83 -4.10 7.45 -4.00
C CYS A 83 -4.43 6.08 -4.59
N ILE A 84 -3.52 5.11 -4.46
CA ILE A 84 -3.79 3.71 -4.74
C ILE A 84 -4.44 3.11 -3.50
N ARG A 85 -5.74 2.77 -3.59
CA ARG A 85 -6.43 2.06 -2.51
C ARG A 85 -5.84 0.66 -2.35
N TYR A 86 -5.75 0.18 -1.11
CA TYR A 86 -5.21 -1.16 -0.81
C TYR A 86 -5.93 -2.29 -1.58
N ARG A 87 -7.25 -2.16 -1.84
CA ARG A 87 -8.00 -3.12 -2.66
C ARG A 87 -7.46 -3.28 -4.09
N TYR A 88 -6.89 -2.22 -4.66
CA TYR A 88 -6.41 -2.17 -6.03
C TYR A 88 -4.88 -2.13 -6.12
N HIS A 89 -4.18 -2.52 -5.04
CA HIS A 89 -2.72 -2.62 -5.12
C HIS A 89 -2.33 -3.60 -6.23
N PRO A 90 -1.42 -3.22 -7.15
CA PRO A 90 -0.89 -4.14 -8.13
C PRO A 90 -0.03 -5.18 -7.42
N GLN A 91 -0.02 -6.42 -7.93
CA GLN A 91 1.00 -7.39 -7.53
C GLN A 91 2.34 -6.86 -8.02
N TYR A 92 3.18 -6.43 -7.08
CA TYR A 92 4.52 -5.99 -7.43
C TYR A 92 5.32 -7.24 -7.80
N GLY A 93 5.87 -7.30 -9.01
CA GLY A 93 6.69 -8.44 -9.42
C GLY A 93 8.07 -8.38 -8.79
N ARG A 94 8.90 -7.45 -9.27
CA ARG A 94 10.24 -7.21 -8.73
C ARG A 94 10.49 -5.72 -8.60
N LEU A 95 10.37 -5.21 -7.38
CA LEU A 95 10.75 -3.84 -7.05
C LEU A 95 12.19 -3.84 -6.53
N LEU A 96 13.08 -3.09 -7.18
CA LEU A 96 14.49 -3.01 -6.79
C LEU A 96 14.62 -2.39 -5.39
N GLY A 97 15.26 -3.13 -4.47
CA GLY A 97 15.45 -2.71 -3.08
C GLY A 97 14.31 -3.10 -2.13
N TYR A 98 13.28 -3.79 -2.64
CA TYR A 98 12.15 -4.26 -1.85
C TYR A 98 12.20 -5.77 -1.63
N ASN A 99 11.69 -6.19 -0.49
CA ASN A 99 11.27 -7.56 -0.25
C ASN A 99 9.81 -7.68 -0.68
N THR A 100 9.61 -7.90 -1.97
CA THR A 100 8.30 -7.86 -2.61
C THR A 100 7.26 -8.79 -1.97
N PRO A 101 7.58 -10.05 -1.60
CA PRO A 101 6.65 -10.91 -0.87
C PRO A 101 6.16 -10.31 0.46
N VAL A 102 7.05 -9.64 1.21
CA VAL A 102 6.69 -9.02 2.50
C VAL A 102 5.88 -7.73 2.29
N LEU A 103 6.19 -6.98 1.23
CA LEU A 103 5.40 -5.81 0.83
C LEU A 103 3.97 -6.21 0.45
N ASP A 104 3.83 -7.25 -0.37
CA ASP A 104 2.51 -7.76 -0.79
C ASP A 104 1.72 -8.30 0.41
N GLU A 105 2.37 -9.04 1.31
CA GLU A 105 1.74 -9.51 2.57
C GLU A 105 1.27 -8.32 3.44
N MET A 106 2.09 -7.27 3.56
CA MET A 106 1.72 -6.06 4.30
C MET A 106 0.50 -5.39 3.68
N LEU A 107 0.47 -5.22 2.35
CA LEU A 107 -0.63 -4.57 1.64
C LEU A 107 -1.93 -5.38 1.75
N ASP A 108 -1.85 -6.71 1.68
CA ASP A 108 -2.98 -7.61 1.89
C ASP A 108 -3.57 -7.47 3.31
N LYS A 109 -2.72 -7.43 4.35
CA LYS A 109 -3.17 -7.19 5.73
C LYS A 109 -3.82 -5.82 5.91
N LEU A 110 -3.29 -4.78 5.26
CA LEU A 110 -3.87 -3.44 5.28
C LEU A 110 -5.25 -3.39 4.59
N TYR A 111 -5.44 -4.18 3.53
CA TYR A 111 -6.73 -4.38 2.88
C TYR A 111 -7.72 -5.09 3.80
N GLN A 112 -7.33 -6.19 4.48
CA GLN A 112 -8.20 -6.93 5.39
C GLN A 112 -8.75 -6.04 6.52
N VAL A 113 -7.94 -5.14 7.08
CA VAL A 113 -8.35 -4.21 8.15
C VAL A 113 -9.40 -3.19 7.69
N ASN A 114 -9.47 -2.86 6.39
CA ASN A 114 -10.48 -1.93 5.87
C ASN A 114 -11.91 -2.46 6.03
N GLY A 115 -12.11 -3.78 6.18
CA GLY A 115 -13.44 -4.40 6.26
C GLY A 115 -14.13 -4.55 4.91
N ASP A 116 -13.41 -4.24 3.83
CA ASP A 116 -13.71 -4.63 2.45
C ASP A 116 -13.26 -6.06 2.12
N GLY A 117 -12.57 -6.70 3.09
CA GLY A 117 -12.23 -8.11 3.09
C GLY A 117 -13.50 -8.95 3.17
N VAL A 118 -14.11 -9.16 2.01
CA VAL A 118 -14.84 -10.38 1.69
C VAL A 118 -14.11 -11.53 2.39
N SER A 119 -14.84 -12.23 3.26
CA SER A 119 -14.31 -13.42 3.94
C SER A 119 -13.64 -14.31 2.88
N GLY A 120 -12.45 -14.86 3.17
CA GLY A 120 -11.63 -15.56 2.18
C GLY A 120 -12.30 -16.71 1.39
N GLY A 121 -13.55 -17.07 1.71
CA GLY A 121 -14.36 -18.00 0.93
C GLY A 121 -15.06 -17.40 -0.32
N GLU A 122 -15.47 -16.13 -0.29
CA GLU A 122 -16.26 -15.53 -1.40
C GLU A 122 -15.37 -15.04 -2.55
N VAL A 123 -14.11 -14.66 -2.30
CA VAL A 123 -13.15 -14.31 -3.36
C VAL A 123 -12.75 -15.51 -4.21
N ALA A 124 -12.70 -16.72 -3.63
CA ALA A 124 -12.49 -17.93 -4.41
C ALA A 124 -13.67 -18.16 -5.36
N GLU A 125 -14.90 -17.92 -4.91
CA GLU A 125 -16.09 -18.13 -5.72
C GLU A 125 -16.23 -17.09 -6.85
N VAL A 126 -15.92 -15.82 -6.58
CA VAL A 126 -15.95 -14.76 -7.61
C VAL A 126 -14.80 -14.91 -8.61
N ALA A 127 -13.59 -15.25 -8.16
CA ALA A 127 -12.47 -15.54 -9.05
C ALA A 127 -12.71 -16.81 -9.88
N LEU A 128 -13.33 -17.85 -9.29
CA LEU A 128 -13.72 -19.07 -10.01
C LEU A 128 -14.82 -18.78 -11.03
N LYS A 129 -15.84 -17.98 -10.67
CA LYS A 129 -16.90 -17.56 -11.60
C LYS A 129 -16.37 -16.74 -12.77
N LEU A 130 -15.43 -15.82 -12.53
CA LEU A 130 -14.77 -15.05 -13.58
C LEU A 130 -13.88 -15.93 -14.46
N ALA A 131 -13.13 -16.87 -13.88
CA ALA A 131 -12.29 -17.80 -14.63
C ALA A 131 -13.12 -18.77 -15.49
N SER A 132 -14.24 -19.28 -14.97
CA SER A 132 -15.18 -20.11 -15.73
C SER A 132 -15.84 -19.34 -16.87
N ALA A 133 -16.33 -18.12 -16.63
CA ALA A 133 -16.90 -17.28 -17.68
C ALA A 133 -15.90 -16.96 -18.81
N PHE A 134 -14.61 -16.86 -18.48
CA PHE A 134 -13.54 -16.64 -19.45
C PHE A 134 -13.22 -17.89 -20.29
N LEU A 135 -13.32 -19.09 -19.69
CA LEU A 135 -13.12 -20.37 -20.39
C LEU A 135 -14.30 -20.72 -21.30
N ASP A 136 -15.54 -20.48 -20.86
CA ASP A 136 -16.74 -20.72 -21.68
C ASP A 136 -16.74 -19.83 -22.94
N ALA A 137 -16.36 -18.55 -22.80
CA ALA A 137 -16.23 -17.62 -23.92
C ALA A 137 -15.13 -18.01 -24.94
N TRP A 138 -14.18 -18.88 -24.55
CA TRP A 138 -13.12 -19.38 -25.42
C TRP A 138 -13.48 -20.70 -26.10
N LEU A 139 -14.41 -21.48 -25.53
CA LEU A 139 -14.88 -22.76 -26.07
C LEU A 139 -16.08 -22.61 -27.01
N ASP A 140 -16.87 -21.54 -26.87
CA ASP A 140 -18.01 -21.20 -27.75
C ASP A 140 -17.61 -20.36 -29.00
N GLY A 141 -16.31 -20.18 -29.24
CA GLY A 141 -15.74 -19.39 -30.35
C GLY A 141 -15.11 -20.22 -31.47
#